data_AF-A0A9P5USY7-F1
#
_entry.id   AF-A0A9P5USY7-F1
#
_cell.length_a   1.000
_cell.length_b   1.000
_cell.length_c   1.000
_cell.angle_alpha   90.00
_cell.angle_beta   90.00
_cell.angle_gamma   90.00
#
_symmetry.space_group_name_H-M   'P 1'
#
loop_
_entity.id
_entity.type
_entity.pdbx_description
1 polymer ?
#
loop_
_entity_poly.entity_id
_entity_poly.type
_entity_poly.pdbx_seq_one_letter_code
_entity_poly.pdbx_strand_id
1 'polypeptide(L)'
;MIRSHIEKRTTEERSTDGTIRVIQQKVKVNDFKMDFDLTQYISTTGTLMTLPDPKTGNQSTLREAMEEHVEDENPFKELHMEKKVIWDYENLTRAITRLIRDVNYRYTIEISYPITNNRIKVLSASPLANFMRSGWTKAFCFMSAIGIFAYPLREMYKVIKDKPVQSEFQMIISISDFISDNYWNIVDQVQYK
;
A
#
# COMPACT_ATOMS: atom_id res chain seq x y z
N MET A 1 4.41 17.69 0.60
CA MET A 1 5.56 18.43 0.05
C MET A 1 6.80 17.99 0.85
N ILE A 2 7.75 17.32 0.20
CA ILE A 2 8.85 16.56 0.83
C ILE A 2 10.05 17.51 1.03
N ARG A 3 10.61 17.60 2.25
CA ARG A 3 11.89 18.31 2.50
C ARG A 3 12.79 17.47 3.40
N SER A 4 13.61 16.62 2.81
CA SER A 4 14.70 15.91 3.48
C SER A 4 15.90 16.85 3.74
N HIS A 5 16.54 16.72 4.90
CA HIS A 5 17.85 17.33 5.14
C HIS A 5 18.93 16.56 4.35
N ILE A 6 19.84 17.28 3.71
CA ILE A 6 20.90 16.73 2.86
C ILE A 6 22.22 17.09 3.52
N GLU A 7 22.93 16.11 4.06
CA GLU A 7 24.30 16.31 4.52
C GLU A 7 25.29 16.10 3.37
N LYS A 8 26.30 16.97 3.31
CA LYS A 8 27.41 16.85 2.37
C LYS A 8 28.47 15.97 3.01
N ARG A 9 28.57 14.71 2.56
CA ARG A 9 29.69 13.85 2.94
C ARG A 9 30.82 14.08 1.94
N THR A 10 31.97 14.48 2.45
CA THR A 10 33.21 14.59 1.68
C THR A 10 33.93 13.26 1.75
N THR A 11 33.94 12.51 0.65
CA THR A 11 34.71 11.26 0.59
C THR A 11 35.90 11.48 -0.35
N GLU A 12 37.09 11.13 0.12
CA GLU A 12 38.31 11.17 -0.68
C GLU A 12 38.47 9.82 -1.39
N GLU A 13 38.24 9.78 -2.70
CA GLU A 13 38.60 8.62 -3.52
C GLU A 13 40.01 8.83 -4.08
N ARG A 14 40.88 7.86 -3.85
CA ARG A 14 42.23 7.83 -4.40
C ARG A 14 42.22 7.04 -5.69
N SER A 15 42.37 7.72 -6.81
CA SER A 15 42.54 7.07 -8.12
C SER A 15 43.87 6.31 -8.16
N THR A 16 43.95 5.28 -9.01
CA THR A 16 45.17 4.48 -9.29
C THR A 16 46.39 5.31 -9.69
N ASP A 17 46.19 6.54 -10.18
CA ASP A 17 47.25 7.49 -10.56
C ASP A 17 47.70 8.40 -9.40
N GLY A 18 47.34 8.09 -8.16
CA GLY A 18 47.76 8.83 -6.96
C GLY A 18 47.05 10.18 -6.74
N THR A 19 46.15 10.58 -7.64
CA THR A 19 45.35 11.80 -7.50
C THR A 19 44.19 11.58 -6.53
N ILE A 20 44.04 12.47 -5.54
CA ILE A 20 42.92 12.47 -4.59
C ILE A 20 41.77 13.26 -5.22
N ARG A 21 40.65 12.59 -5.47
CA ARG A 21 39.41 13.25 -5.91
C ARG A 21 38.47 13.36 -4.71
N VAL A 22 38.14 14.59 -4.37
CA VAL A 22 37.16 14.90 -3.33
C VAL A 22 35.77 14.82 -3.94
N ILE A 23 35.04 13.75 -3.66
CA ILE A 23 33.66 13.57 -4.12
C ILE A 23 32.73 14.10 -3.04
N GLN A 24 31.95 15.13 -3.38
CA GLN A 24 30.89 15.66 -2.53
C GLN A 24 29.60 14.90 -2.84
N GLN A 25 29.26 13.91 -2.02
CA GLN A 25 28.01 13.16 -2.16
C GLN A 25 26.97 13.69 -1.18
N LYS A 26 25.79 14.02 -1.72
CA LYS A 26 24.58 14.34 -0.95
C LYS A 26 23.95 13.03 -0.49
N VAL A 27 24.10 12.69 0.77
CA VAL A 27 23.55 11.44 1.35
C VAL A 27 22.38 11.80 2.26
N LYS A 28 21.23 11.14 2.08
CA LYS A 28 20.12 11.20 3.06
C LYS A 28 20.56 10.35 4.26
N VAL A 29 21.01 11.01 5.32
CA VAL A 29 21.32 10.35 6.59
C VAL A 29 20.03 10.27 7.38
N ASN A 30 19.61 9.06 7.74
CA ASN A 30 18.48 8.85 8.63
C ASN A 30 19.04 8.72 10.06
N ASP A 31 18.67 9.66 10.93
CA ASP A 31 19.15 9.66 12.31
C ASP A 31 18.60 8.47 13.10
N PHE A 32 17.30 8.20 12.89
CA PHE A 32 16.55 7.08 13.43
C PHE A 32 15.51 6.57 12.42
N LYS A 33 15.05 5.33 12.60
CA LYS A 33 13.93 4.73 11.86
C LYS A 33 13.16 3.80 12.79
N MET A 34 11.87 4.04 12.93
CA MET A 34 10.95 3.22 13.72
C MET A 34 9.89 2.62 12.81
N ASP A 35 9.60 1.34 12.99
CA ASP A 35 8.51 0.63 12.32
C ASP A 35 7.60 0.04 13.42
N PHE A 36 6.31 0.38 13.39
CA PHE A 36 5.31 -0.13 14.34
C PHE A 36 4.35 -1.07 13.62
N ASP A 37 4.23 -2.31 14.09
CA ASP A 37 3.18 -3.21 13.62
C ASP A 37 1.87 -2.91 14.35
N LEU A 38 0.89 -2.45 13.57
CA LEU A 38 -0.42 -2.04 14.05
C LEU A 38 -1.50 -3.08 13.79
N THR A 39 -1.14 -4.22 13.18
CA THR A 39 -2.09 -5.24 12.72
C THR A 39 -2.98 -5.75 13.84
N GLN A 40 -2.43 -5.91 15.05
CA GLN A 40 -3.16 -6.38 16.24
C GLN A 40 -4.25 -5.42 16.72
N TYR A 41 -4.17 -4.14 16.36
CA TYR A 41 -5.14 -3.13 16.76
C TYR A 41 -6.21 -2.89 15.70
N ILE A 42 -6.15 -3.58 14.55
CA ILE A 42 -7.19 -3.52 13.53
C ILE A 42 -8.34 -4.43 13.95
N SER A 43 -9.57 -3.92 13.91
CA SER A 43 -10.76 -4.73 14.13
C SER A 43 -10.80 -5.94 13.20
N THR A 44 -11.13 -7.11 13.73
CA THR A 44 -11.31 -8.33 12.92
C THR A 44 -12.56 -8.26 12.04
N THR A 45 -13.52 -7.41 12.40
CA THR A 45 -14.74 -7.15 11.64
C THR A 45 -14.67 -5.78 10.98
N GLY A 46 -15.05 -5.73 9.71
CA GLY A 46 -15.12 -4.51 8.91
C GLY A 46 -16.50 -4.33 8.29
N THR A 47 -16.83 -3.08 7.95
CA THR A 47 -18.09 -2.76 7.26
C THR A 47 -17.86 -2.74 5.76
N LEU A 48 -18.72 -3.41 5.00
CA LEU A 48 -18.67 -3.39 3.54
C LEU A 48 -19.52 -2.22 3.02
N MET A 49 -18.94 -1.43 2.13
CA MET A 49 -19.58 -0.30 1.50
C MET A 49 -19.22 -0.24 0.03
N THR A 50 -20.06 0.39 -0.77
CA THR A 50 -19.75 0.72 -2.15
C THR A 50 -19.23 2.14 -2.24
N LEU A 51 -18.30 2.38 -3.14
CA LEU A 51 -17.82 3.74 -3.41
C LEU A 51 -18.72 4.38 -4.48
N PRO A 52 -19.01 5.69 -4.37
CA PRO A 52 -19.68 6.40 -5.44
C PRO A 52 -18.80 6.37 -6.69
N ASP A 53 -19.41 6.16 -7.85
CA ASP A 53 -18.71 6.19 -9.12
C ASP A 53 -18.13 7.61 -9.34
N PRO A 54 -16.80 7.75 -9.56
CA PRO A 54 -16.16 9.06 -9.73
C PRO A 54 -16.68 9.85 -10.93
N LYS A 55 -17.33 9.22 -11.91
CA LYS A 55 -17.87 9.89 -13.11
C LYS A 55 -19.32 10.31 -12.95
N THR A 56 -20.14 9.45 -12.35
CA THR A 56 -21.59 9.67 -12.28
C THR A 56 -22.06 10.16 -10.91
N GLY A 57 -21.23 10.03 -9.87
CA GLY A 57 -21.59 10.34 -8.49
C GLY A 57 -22.62 9.38 -7.89
N ASN A 58 -23.08 8.40 -8.66
CA ASN A 58 -24.06 7.42 -8.22
C ASN A 58 -23.37 6.40 -7.31
N GLN A 59 -24.00 6.14 -6.17
CA GLN A 59 -23.60 5.09 -5.25
C GLN A 59 -24.62 3.97 -5.35
N SER A 60 -24.27 2.89 -6.05
CA SER A 60 -25.08 1.68 -6.07
C SER A 60 -25.09 1.04 -4.69
N THR A 61 -26.16 0.35 -4.32
CA THR A 61 -26.12 -0.44 -3.09
C THR A 61 -25.12 -1.60 -3.22
N LEU A 62 -24.64 -2.13 -2.09
CA LEU A 62 -23.75 -3.31 -2.11
C LEU A 62 -24.41 -4.48 -2.85
N ARG A 63 -25.71 -4.64 -2.65
CA ARG A 63 -26.50 -5.68 -3.30
C ARG A 63 -26.50 -5.51 -4.82
N GLU A 64 -26.81 -4.31 -5.31
CA GLU A 64 -26.79 -4.00 -6.74
C GLU A 64 -25.40 -4.25 -7.35
N ALA A 65 -24.33 -3.82 -6.67
CA ALA A 65 -22.97 -4.04 -7.16
C ALA A 65 -22.60 -5.54 -7.25
N MET A 66 -23.11 -6.36 -6.31
CA MET A 66 -22.92 -7.82 -6.36
C MET A 66 -23.79 -8.47 -7.43
N GLU A 67 -25.06 -8.09 -7.55
CA GLU A 67 -25.99 -8.60 -8.57
C GLU A 67 -25.46 -8.27 -9.97
N GLU A 68 -25.06 -7.03 -10.22
CA GLU A 68 -24.44 -6.61 -11.49
C GLU A 68 -23.15 -7.39 -11.80
N HIS A 69 -22.36 -7.73 -10.76
CA HIS A 69 -21.18 -8.57 -10.96
C HIS A 69 -21.56 -10.02 -11.26
N VAL A 70 -22.62 -10.57 -10.67
CA VAL A 70 -23.06 -11.94 -10.90
C VAL A 70 -23.69 -12.10 -12.28
N GLU A 71 -24.53 -11.15 -12.69
CA GLU A 71 -25.25 -11.15 -13.98
C GLU A 71 -24.35 -10.93 -15.19
N ASP A 72 -23.18 -10.31 -15.02
CA ASP A 72 -22.22 -10.10 -16.12
C ASP A 72 -21.77 -11.43 -16.73
N GLU A 73 -22.11 -11.67 -18.00
CA GLU A 73 -21.78 -12.94 -18.68
C GLU A 73 -20.30 -13.09 -19.01
N ASN A 74 -19.47 -12.06 -18.80
CA ASN A 74 -18.06 -12.12 -19.15
C ASN A 74 -17.33 -13.19 -18.32
N PRO A 75 -16.74 -14.22 -18.96
CA PRO A 75 -16.01 -15.27 -18.25
C PRO A 75 -14.76 -14.75 -17.55
N PHE A 76 -14.18 -13.64 -17.98
CA PHE A 76 -12.95 -13.03 -17.43
C PHE A 76 -13.23 -11.79 -16.57
N LYS A 77 -14.45 -11.61 -16.07
CA LYS A 77 -14.77 -10.52 -15.14
C LYS A 77 -13.96 -10.64 -13.85
N GLU A 78 -13.44 -9.50 -13.40
CA GLU A 78 -12.75 -9.35 -12.12
C GLU A 78 -13.38 -8.22 -11.32
N LEU A 79 -13.66 -8.50 -10.05
CA LEU A 79 -14.15 -7.54 -9.07
C LEU A 79 -13.03 -7.26 -8.06
N HIS A 80 -12.66 -6.01 -7.92
CA HIS A 80 -11.65 -5.59 -6.96
C HIS A 80 -12.31 -4.94 -5.73
N MET A 81 -12.03 -5.53 -4.57
CA MET A 81 -12.41 -4.96 -3.28
C MET A 81 -11.18 -4.39 -2.57
N GLU A 82 -11.28 -3.15 -2.10
CA GLU A 82 -10.21 -2.49 -1.36
C GLU A 82 -10.49 -2.51 0.15
N LYS A 83 -9.54 -3.00 0.93
CA LYS A 83 -9.54 -2.90 2.39
C LYS A 83 -8.94 -1.56 2.78
N LYS A 84 -9.69 -0.80 3.58
CA LYS A 84 -9.25 0.48 4.12
C LYS A 84 -9.31 0.41 5.63
N VAL A 85 -8.23 0.83 6.28
CA VAL A 85 -8.22 1.03 7.73
C VAL A 85 -8.65 2.46 8.00
N ILE A 86 -9.65 2.63 8.84
CA ILE A 86 -10.15 3.92 9.29
C ILE A 86 -9.43 4.26 10.59
N TRP A 87 -8.61 5.31 10.49
CA TRP A 87 -7.96 5.91 11.64
C TRP A 87 -7.71 7.39 11.37
N ASP A 88 -7.53 8.15 12.43
CA ASP A 88 -7.20 9.57 12.32
C ASP A 88 -5.68 9.74 12.18
N TYR A 89 -5.21 9.39 10.98
CA TYR A 89 -3.79 9.45 10.60
C TYR A 89 -3.22 10.86 10.72
N GLU A 90 -4.05 11.89 10.54
CA GLU A 90 -3.60 13.28 10.63
C GLU A 90 -3.29 13.65 12.07
N ASN A 91 -4.21 13.40 13.01
CA ASN A 91 -3.95 13.65 14.41
C ASN A 91 -2.83 12.76 14.97
N LEU A 92 -2.74 11.52 14.51
CA LEU A 92 -1.63 10.63 14.88
C LEU A 92 -0.28 11.18 14.40
N THR A 93 -0.19 11.61 13.14
CA THR A 93 1.03 12.24 12.58
C THR A 93 1.42 13.46 13.40
N ARG A 94 0.45 14.32 13.75
CA ARG A 94 0.70 15.51 14.59
C ARG A 94 1.17 15.12 15.99
N ALA A 95 0.55 14.12 16.63
CA ALA A 95 0.89 13.67 17.97
C ALA A 95 2.32 13.11 18.05
N ILE A 96 2.67 12.20 17.13
CA ILE A 96 4.03 11.64 17.03
C ILE A 96 5.04 12.75 16.72
N THR A 97 4.71 13.66 15.80
CA THR A 97 5.60 14.78 15.47
C THR A 97 5.85 15.66 16.68
N ARG A 98 4.81 16.01 17.46
CA ARG A 98 4.96 16.79 18.70
C ARG A 98 5.85 16.06 19.70
N LEU A 99 5.60 14.78 19.94
CA LEU A 99 6.39 13.96 20.85
C LEU A 99 7.89 13.97 20.49
N ILE A 100 8.23 13.78 19.21
CA ILE A 100 9.63 13.82 18.75
C ILE A 100 10.23 15.23 18.91
N ARG A 101 9.43 16.28 18.68
CA ARG A 101 9.86 17.68 18.85
C ARG A 101 10.08 18.05 20.31
N ASP A 102 9.35 17.45 21.25
CA ASP A 102 9.50 17.68 22.69
C ASP A 102 10.86 17.17 23.21
N VAL A 103 11.44 16.18 22.52
CA VAL A 103 12.82 15.70 22.75
C VAL A 103 13.87 16.66 22.14
N ASN A 104 13.47 17.83 21.65
CA ASN A 104 14.30 18.85 20.99
C ASN A 104 14.95 18.36 19.67
N TYR A 105 14.33 17.39 18.98
CA TYR A 105 14.76 17.00 17.64
C TYR A 105 14.34 18.06 16.59
N ARG A 106 15.30 18.61 15.86
CA ARG A 106 15.08 19.78 14.98
C ARG A 106 14.95 19.46 13.49
N TYR A 107 15.34 18.27 13.06
CA TYR A 107 15.36 17.91 11.64
C TYR A 107 13.99 17.47 11.11
N THR A 108 13.96 17.01 9.86
CA THR A 108 12.74 16.56 9.18
C THR A 108 12.28 15.22 9.74
N ILE A 109 10.97 15.13 10.02
CA ILE A 109 10.30 13.89 10.42
C ILE A 109 9.40 13.46 9.26
N GLU A 110 9.53 12.20 8.83
CA GLU A 110 8.72 11.60 7.77
C GLU A 110 7.97 10.41 8.36
N ILE A 111 6.64 10.47 8.37
CA ILE A 111 5.77 9.41 8.89
C ILE A 111 4.98 8.86 7.71
N SER A 112 4.95 7.54 7.60
CA SER A 112 4.24 6.83 6.53
C SER A 112 3.40 5.70 7.10
N TYR A 113 2.27 5.42 6.46
CA TYR A 113 1.32 4.37 6.87
C TYR A 113 1.19 3.35 5.73
N PRO A 114 2.18 2.47 5.56
CA PRO A 114 2.11 1.44 4.53
C PRO A 114 1.03 0.41 4.89
N ILE A 115 0.12 0.13 3.96
CA ILE A 115 -0.86 -0.96 4.10
C ILE A 115 -0.48 -2.05 3.11
N THR A 116 -0.32 -3.27 3.60
CA THR A 116 -0.04 -4.45 2.77
C THR A 116 -1.30 -5.27 2.56
N ASN A 117 -1.38 -6.02 1.45
CA ASN A 117 -2.49 -6.93 1.15
C ASN A 117 -3.90 -6.29 1.26
N ASN A 118 -4.03 -5.05 0.81
CA ASN A 118 -5.25 -4.27 0.90
C ASN A 118 -6.23 -4.52 -0.26
N ARG A 119 -5.91 -5.40 -1.21
CA ARG A 119 -6.77 -5.68 -2.37
C ARG A 119 -7.18 -7.13 -2.40
N ILE A 120 -8.48 -7.36 -2.41
CA ILE A 120 -9.06 -8.67 -2.68
C ILE A 120 -9.57 -8.66 -4.12
N LYS A 121 -9.15 -9.67 -4.88
CA LYS A 121 -9.64 -9.89 -6.24
C LYS A 121 -10.62 -11.06 -6.20
N VAL A 122 -11.86 -10.79 -6.55
CA VAL A 122 -12.86 -11.83 -6.78
C VAL A 122 -12.89 -12.08 -8.28
N LEU A 123 -12.65 -13.34 -8.66
CA LEU A 123 -12.61 -13.75 -10.06
C LEU A 123 -13.89 -14.54 -10.39
N SER A 124 -14.28 -14.48 -11.65
CA SER A 124 -15.34 -15.35 -12.18
C SER A 124 -15.02 -16.84 -11.96
N ALA A 125 -16.04 -17.61 -11.55
CA ALA A 125 -15.94 -19.06 -11.39
C ALA A 125 -16.15 -19.84 -12.70
N SER A 126 -16.17 -19.15 -13.85
CA SER A 126 -16.46 -19.78 -15.14
C SER A 126 -15.45 -20.92 -15.46
N PRO A 127 -15.89 -22.04 -16.05
CA PRO A 127 -15.00 -23.16 -16.40
C PRO A 127 -13.84 -22.71 -17.31
N LEU A 128 -14.11 -21.79 -18.23
CA LEU A 128 -13.13 -21.22 -19.13
C LEU A 128 -12.05 -20.40 -18.40
N ALA A 129 -12.44 -19.55 -17.45
CA ALA A 129 -11.49 -18.78 -16.65
C ALA A 129 -10.64 -19.68 -15.73
N ASN A 130 -11.26 -20.70 -15.13
CA ASN A 130 -10.55 -21.69 -14.32
C ASN A 130 -9.55 -22.49 -15.15
N PHE A 131 -9.94 -22.93 -16.35
CA PHE A 131 -9.04 -23.62 -17.28
C PHE A 131 -7.85 -22.73 -17.67
N MET A 132 -8.09 -21.48 -18.08
CA MET A 132 -7.05 -20.52 -18.48
C MET A 132 -6.18 -20.03 -17.31
N ARG A 133 -6.58 -20.27 -16.05
CA ARG A 133 -5.78 -19.97 -14.86
C ARG A 133 -4.80 -21.08 -14.52
N SER A 134 -5.05 -22.31 -14.95
CA SER A 134 -4.22 -23.46 -14.60
C SER A 134 -2.78 -23.29 -15.11
N GLY A 135 -1.79 -23.67 -14.29
CA GLY A 135 -0.37 -23.56 -14.66
C GLY A 135 -0.03 -24.40 -15.90
N TRP A 136 -0.66 -25.56 -16.04
CA TRP A 136 -0.53 -26.43 -17.21
C TRP A 136 -1.08 -25.77 -18.47
N THR A 137 -2.27 -25.17 -18.40
CA THR A 137 -2.86 -24.47 -19.55
C THR A 137 -2.00 -23.29 -19.98
N LYS A 138 -1.38 -22.56 -19.04
CA LYS A 138 -0.41 -21.50 -19.37
C LYS A 138 0.82 -22.04 -20.10
N ALA A 139 1.38 -23.15 -19.64
CA ALA A 139 2.54 -23.79 -20.28
C ALA A 139 2.20 -24.28 -21.70
N PHE A 140 1.04 -24.95 -21.87
CA PHE A 140 0.57 -25.38 -23.17
C PHE A 140 0.25 -24.22 -24.11
N CYS A 141 -0.39 -23.15 -23.60
CA CYS A 141 -0.62 -21.94 -24.38
C CYS A 141 0.70 -21.33 -24.85
N PHE A 142 1.70 -21.25 -23.99
CA PHE A 142 3.00 -20.68 -24.36
C PHE A 142 3.73 -21.49 -25.44
N MET A 143 3.60 -22.83 -25.42
CA MET A 143 4.20 -23.69 -26.44
C MET A 143 3.38 -23.74 -27.75
N SER A 144 2.08 -23.45 -27.69
CA SER A 144 1.20 -23.47 -28.86
C SER A 144 1.20 -22.12 -29.59
N ALA A 145 1.24 -22.13 -30.92
CA ALA A 145 1.07 -20.92 -31.72
C ALA A 145 -0.28 -20.22 -31.45
N ILE A 146 -1.32 -20.99 -31.11
CA ILE A 146 -2.65 -20.48 -30.75
C ILE A 146 -2.62 -19.70 -29.44
N GLY A 147 -1.87 -20.18 -28.45
CA GLY A 147 -1.79 -19.53 -27.14
C GLY A 147 -1.03 -18.20 -27.15
N ILE A 148 -0.11 -18.00 -28.11
CA ILE A 148 0.52 -16.70 -28.36
C ILE A 148 -0.53 -15.64 -28.72
N PHE A 149 -1.60 -16.00 -29.44
CA PHE A 149 -2.71 -15.10 -29.75
C PHE A 149 -3.82 -15.11 -28.69
N ALA A 150 -4.13 -16.27 -28.09
CA ALA A 150 -5.22 -16.38 -27.12
C ALA A 150 -4.93 -15.63 -25.80
N TYR A 151 -3.66 -15.55 -25.38
CA TYR A 151 -3.27 -14.85 -24.15
C TYR A 151 -3.45 -13.33 -24.23
N PRO A 152 -2.97 -12.61 -25.26
CA PRO A 152 -3.24 -11.18 -25.39
C PRO A 152 -4.72 -10.90 -25.63
N LEU A 153 -5.43 -11.74 -26.39
CA LEU A 153 -6.88 -11.60 -26.55
C LEU A 153 -7.62 -11.68 -25.21
N ARG A 154 -7.27 -12.64 -24.35
CA ARG A 154 -7.84 -12.72 -23.00
C ARG A 154 -7.65 -11.42 -22.22
N GLU A 155 -6.46 -10.83 -22.26
CA GLU A 155 -6.20 -9.57 -21.54
C GLU A 155 -7.01 -8.41 -22.11
N MET A 156 -7.30 -8.41 -23.43
CA MET A 156 -8.18 -7.42 -24.05
C MET A 156 -9.66 -7.61 -23.68
N TYR A 157 -10.14 -8.86 -23.55
CA TYR A 157 -11.53 -9.15 -23.15
C TYR A 157 -11.77 -9.12 -21.64
N LYS A 158 -10.70 -8.93 -20.86
CA LYS A 158 -10.76 -8.84 -19.41
C LYS A 158 -11.44 -7.52 -19.01
N VAL A 159 -12.63 -7.64 -18.43
CA VAL A 159 -13.34 -6.51 -17.85
C VAL A 159 -13.01 -6.44 -16.37
N ILE A 160 -12.33 -5.36 -15.98
CA ILE A 160 -11.97 -5.08 -14.59
C ILE A 160 -12.94 -4.01 -14.08
N LYS A 161 -13.78 -4.39 -13.12
CA LYS A 161 -14.56 -3.40 -12.36
C LYS A 161 -13.71 -2.97 -11.17
N ASP A 162 -12.93 -1.92 -11.37
CA ASP A 162 -12.06 -1.34 -10.34
C ASP A 162 -12.90 -0.56 -9.32
N LYS A 163 -12.76 -0.90 -8.03
CA LYS A 163 -13.26 -0.16 -6.85
C LYS A 163 -14.78 -0.07 -6.62
N PRO A 164 -15.64 -1.02 -7.03
CA PRO A 164 -17.06 -0.94 -6.66
C PRO A 164 -17.30 -1.19 -5.17
N VAL A 165 -16.40 -1.91 -4.48
CA VAL A 165 -16.57 -2.29 -3.08
C VAL A 165 -15.34 -1.96 -2.26
N GLN A 166 -15.58 -1.40 -1.08
CA GLN A 166 -14.59 -1.12 -0.06
C GLN A 166 -14.98 -1.81 1.25
N SER A 167 -14.00 -2.35 1.96
CA SER A 167 -14.16 -2.89 3.31
C SER A 167 -13.43 -1.99 4.29
N GLU A 168 -14.16 -1.37 5.21
CA GLU A 168 -13.64 -0.44 6.20
C GLU A 168 -13.42 -1.14 7.55
N PHE A 169 -12.17 -1.14 8.01
CA PHE A 169 -11.77 -1.71 9.30
C PHE A 169 -11.43 -0.57 10.26
N GLN A 170 -12.06 -0.54 11.43
CA GLN A 170 -11.76 0.46 12.45
C GLN A 170 -10.54 0.05 13.26
N MET A 171 -9.73 1.02 13.67
CA MET A 171 -8.69 0.81 14.69
C MET A 171 -9.34 0.75 16.09
N ILE A 172 -8.99 -0.27 16.86
CA ILE A 172 -9.47 -0.48 18.23
C ILE A 172 -8.75 0.46 19.21
N ILE A 173 -7.47 0.73 18.98
CA ILE A 173 -6.65 1.58 19.85
C ILE A 173 -6.87 3.07 19.55
N SER A 174 -6.97 3.86 20.61
CA SER A 174 -7.01 5.32 20.49
C SER A 174 -5.61 5.89 20.24
N ILE A 175 -5.53 7.11 19.72
CA ILE A 175 -4.24 7.78 19.49
C ILE A 175 -3.51 8.02 20.82
N SER A 176 -4.23 8.42 21.87
CA SER A 176 -3.63 8.68 23.18
C SER A 176 -3.01 7.42 23.78
N ASP A 177 -3.73 6.29 23.69
CA ASP A 177 -3.25 5.03 24.24
C ASP A 177 -2.05 4.52 23.46
N PHE A 178 -2.10 4.59 22.12
CA PHE A 178 -0.96 4.23 21.28
C PHE A 178 0.30 5.04 21.62
N ILE A 179 0.15 6.36 21.81
CA ILE A 179 1.28 7.24 22.17
C ILE A 179 1.79 6.93 23.57
N SER A 180 0.91 6.71 24.54
CA SER A 180 1.29 6.37 25.91
C SER A 180 2.09 5.05 25.96
N ASP A 181 1.59 4.02 25.28
CA ASP A 181 2.20 2.69 25.25
C ASP A 181 3.58 2.69 24.58
N ASN A 182 3.75 3.54 23.57
CA ASN A 182 4.99 3.60 22.77
C ASN A 182 5.89 4.79 23.12
N TYR A 183 5.54 5.59 24.15
CA TYR A 183 6.24 6.84 24.49
C TYR A 183 7.74 6.61 24.69
N TRP A 184 8.10 5.67 25.57
CA TRP A 184 9.50 5.41 25.91
C TRP A 184 10.29 4.83 24.74
N ASN A 185 9.66 4.00 23.90
CA ASN A 185 10.31 3.44 22.71
C ASN A 185 10.64 4.56 21.71
N ILE A 186 9.73 5.53 21.53
CA ILE A 186 9.96 6.67 20.65
C ILE A 186 11.04 7.59 21.21
N VAL A 187 10.96 7.94 22.50
CA VAL A 187 11.89 8.86 23.13
C VAL A 187 13.31 8.29 23.18
N ASP A 188 13.47 7.03 23.59
CA ASP A 188 14.78 6.38 23.70
C ASP A 188 15.51 6.35 22.35
N GLN A 189 14.82 5.95 21.28
CA GLN A 189 15.41 5.91 19.94
C GLN A 189 15.80 7.29 19.39
N VAL A 190 15.12 8.35 19.82
CA VAL A 190 15.43 9.73 19.42
C VAL A 190 16.55 10.32 20.28
N GLN A 191 16.63 9.95 21.57
CA GLN A 191 17.64 10.45 22.52
C GLN A 191 18.99 9.74 22.43
N TYR A 192 19.05 8.51 21.92
CA TYR A 192 20.29 7.70 21.91
C TYR A 192 21.38 8.21 20.93
N LYS A 193 21.33 9.48 20.49
CA LYS A 193 22.37 10.16 19.71
C LYS A 193 22.52 11.64 20.08
#